data_AF-A0A2C6BVB3-F1
#
_entry.id   AF-A0A2C6BVB3-F1
#
_cell.length_a   1.000
_cell.length_b   1.000
_cell.length_c   1.000
_cell.angle_alpha   90.00
_cell.angle_beta   90.00
_cell.angle_gamma   90.00
#
_symmetry.space_group_name_H-M   'P 1'
#
loop_
_entity.id
_entity.type
_entity.pdbx_description
1 polymer ?
#
loop_
_entity_poly.entity_id
_entity_poly.type
_entity_poly.pdbx_seq_one_letter_code
_entity_poly.pdbx_strand_id
1 'polypeptide(L)'
;MADYTKYLRLMKPQGNEYYNVENFNHNAELIDKETEKLNNAVTEIKNGATREKAGIVQLGTEEGKALEGMMLARIFGCVGYGGDIQEPRVKDVNYLYYDRNTRKMYKCLNQNSDVSANVANFIPLDNNSLLERLENLSTFKIQELYSTPTGVKFTIFQYGSLILIAAYTHLVETLEYGVECKCDLPLNCYNTATAITGNNGSSGQFKLSNNVLIVKSTNSQVPLRNTFMGQLTTFLK
;
A
#
# COMPACT_ATOMS: atom_id res chain seq x y z
N MET A 1 32.10 51.50 31.06
CA MET A 1 32.49 50.31 31.86
C MET A 1 31.68 49.15 31.32
N ALA A 2 32.31 48.09 30.81
CA ALA A 2 31.55 47.00 30.20
C ALA A 2 30.70 46.26 31.25
N ASP A 3 29.52 45.81 30.81
CA ASP A 3 28.42 45.25 31.62
C ASP A 3 28.72 43.81 32.07
N TYR A 4 29.94 43.58 32.57
CA TYR A 4 30.31 42.31 33.16
C TYR A 4 29.38 42.05 34.35
N THR A 5 28.82 40.84 34.40
CA THR A 5 27.90 40.33 35.44
C THR A 5 26.49 40.93 35.47
N LYS A 6 25.98 41.45 34.35
CA LYS A 6 24.61 42.00 34.22
C LYS A 6 23.51 41.10 34.80
N TYR A 7 23.62 39.78 34.60
CA TYR A 7 22.63 38.80 35.06
C TYR A 7 22.81 38.38 36.53
N LEU A 8 24.06 38.40 37.03
CA LEU A 8 24.40 38.01 38.39
C LEU A 8 24.36 39.18 39.39
N ARG A 9 24.34 40.43 38.88
CA ARG A 9 24.30 41.69 39.67
C ARG A 9 25.36 41.75 40.79
N LEU A 10 26.55 41.22 40.52
CA LEU A 10 27.64 41.21 41.49
C LEU A 10 28.00 42.62 41.97
N MET A 11 28.33 42.74 43.25
CA MET A 11 28.87 43.97 43.83
C MET A 11 30.23 44.29 43.22
N LYS A 12 30.40 45.52 42.76
CA LYS A 12 31.63 46.01 42.13
C LYS A 12 32.33 46.99 43.07
N PRO A 13 33.65 46.87 43.29
CA PRO A 13 34.38 47.88 44.05
C PRO A 13 34.34 49.22 43.31
N GLN A 14 34.19 50.35 44.03
CA GLN A 14 34.36 51.67 43.43
C GLN A 14 35.84 51.94 43.15
N GLY A 15 36.15 52.86 42.23
CA GLY A 15 37.48 53.02 41.62
C GLY A 15 38.67 53.22 42.58
N ASN A 16 38.42 53.58 43.84
CA ASN A 16 39.43 53.81 44.87
C ASN A 16 39.24 52.95 46.13
N GLU A 17 38.39 51.92 46.10
CA GLU A 17 38.11 51.05 47.27
C GLU A 17 38.94 49.76 47.24
N TYR A 18 39.51 49.38 48.39
CA TYR A 18 40.09 48.05 48.57
C TYR A 18 38.98 47.00 48.56
N TYR A 19 39.22 45.86 47.91
CA TYR A 19 38.25 44.77 47.79
C TYR A 19 37.85 44.25 49.19
N ASN A 20 36.61 44.49 49.61
CA ASN A 20 36.10 44.02 50.90
C ASN A 20 35.80 42.51 50.84
N VAL A 21 36.28 41.76 51.83
CA VAL A 21 36.03 40.33 52.00
C VAL A 21 34.53 40.02 52.07
N GLU A 22 33.72 40.93 52.63
CA GLU A 22 32.26 40.78 52.68
C GLU A 22 31.64 40.84 51.27
N ASN A 23 32.13 41.74 50.41
CA ASN A 23 31.66 41.84 49.02
C ASN A 23 32.08 40.61 48.21
N PHE A 24 33.27 40.08 48.48
CA PHE A 24 33.74 38.83 47.88
C PHE A 24 32.83 37.67 48.27
N ASN A 25 32.54 37.50 49.57
CA ASN A 25 31.71 36.43 50.08
C ASN A 25 30.29 36.50 49.50
N HIS A 26 29.68 37.70 49.45
CA HIS A 26 28.37 37.88 48.84
C HIS A 26 28.34 37.52 47.35
N ASN A 27 29.36 37.93 46.60
CA ASN A 27 29.45 37.59 45.18
C ASN A 27 29.66 36.09 44.96
N ALA A 28 30.45 35.44 45.81
CA ALA A 28 30.68 34.01 45.77
C ALA A 28 29.38 33.23 46.01
N GLU A 29 28.58 33.62 47.00
CA GLU A 29 27.26 33.03 47.26
C GLU A 29 26.30 33.19 46.08
N LEU A 30 26.26 34.36 45.44
CA LEU A 30 25.42 34.59 44.27
C LEU A 30 25.84 33.72 43.07
N ILE A 31 27.15 33.58 42.84
CA ILE A 31 27.66 32.73 41.77
C ILE A 31 27.32 31.27 42.03
N ASP A 32 27.52 30.79 43.26
CA ASP A 32 27.26 29.40 43.62
C ASP A 32 25.79 29.04 43.42
N LYS A 33 24.88 29.91 43.89
CA LYS A 33 23.43 29.74 43.72
C LYS A 33 22.98 29.69 42.25
N GLU A 34 23.49 30.57 41.40
CA GLU A 34 23.15 30.57 39.98
C GLU A 34 23.80 29.40 39.23
N THR A 35 24.99 28.97 39.66
CA THR A 35 25.65 27.77 39.12
C THR A 35 24.87 26.50 39.48
N GLU A 36 24.34 26.41 40.70
CA GLU A 36 23.47 25.30 41.12
C GLU A 36 22.18 25.26 40.29
N LYS A 37 21.52 26.41 40.07
CA LYS A 37 20.33 26.50 39.20
C LYS A 37 20.63 26.06 37.77
N LEU A 38 21.73 26.52 37.19
CA LEU A 38 22.16 26.11 35.85
C LEU A 38 22.44 24.60 35.81
N ASN A 39 23.13 24.06 36.81
CA ASN A 39 23.42 22.64 36.88
C ASN A 39 22.14 21.80 36.95
N ASN A 40 21.15 22.23 37.74
CA ASN A 40 19.85 21.56 37.84
C ASN A 40 19.08 21.62 36.51
N ALA A 41 18.98 22.79 35.89
CA ALA A 41 18.31 22.96 34.60
C ALA A 41 19.00 22.14 33.49
N VAL A 42 20.33 22.14 33.43
CA VAL A 42 21.11 21.33 32.47
C VAL A 42 20.93 19.83 32.74
N THR A 43 20.86 19.42 34.01
CA THR A 43 20.61 18.02 34.39
C THR A 43 19.20 17.58 34.00
N GLU A 44 18.18 18.41 34.20
CA GLU A 44 16.81 18.15 33.73
C GLU A 44 16.76 18.05 32.21
N ILE A 45 17.43 18.96 31.48
CA ILE A 45 17.55 18.90 30.01
C ILE A 45 18.25 17.61 29.58
N LYS A 46 19.36 17.25 30.21
CA LYS A 46 20.13 16.03 29.89
C LYS A 46 19.32 14.76 30.16
N ASN A 47 18.58 14.71 31.26
CA ASN A 47 17.73 13.57 31.62
C ASN A 47 16.47 13.51 30.73
N GLY A 48 15.95 14.66 30.30
CA GLY A 48 14.85 14.77 29.34
C GLY A 48 15.28 14.44 27.90
N ALA A 49 16.53 14.73 27.53
CA ALA A 49 17.13 14.46 26.22
C ALA A 49 17.78 13.07 26.15
N THR A 50 17.05 12.04 26.60
CA THR A 50 17.42 10.64 26.36
C THR A 50 16.70 10.12 25.12
N ARG A 51 17.26 9.09 24.46
CA ARG A 51 16.63 8.43 23.29
C ARG A 51 15.18 7.97 23.54
N GLU A 52 14.76 7.88 24.80
CA GLU A 52 13.48 7.36 25.24
C GLU A 52 12.43 8.43 25.57
N LYS A 53 12.79 9.72 25.65
CA LYS A 53 11.83 10.81 25.92
C LYS A 53 11.77 11.82 24.76
N ALA A 54 10.75 11.67 23.92
CA ALA A 54 10.41 12.60 22.86
C ALA A 54 10.01 13.97 23.43
N GLY A 55 10.75 15.03 23.10
CA GLY A 55 10.46 16.38 23.60
C GLY A 55 11.09 17.55 22.85
N ILE A 56 12.09 17.33 21.99
CA ILE A 56 12.63 18.36 21.09
C ILE A 56 12.67 17.76 19.70
N VAL A 57 11.51 17.71 19.05
CA VAL A 57 11.33 17.13 17.72
C VAL A 57 11.99 18.04 16.69
N GLN A 58 13.21 17.71 16.29
CA GLN A 58 13.79 18.21 15.06
C GLN A 58 12.97 17.59 13.92
N LEU A 59 12.09 18.38 13.29
CA LEU A 59 11.31 18.00 12.12
C LEU A 59 12.29 17.83 10.96
N GLY A 60 12.80 16.61 10.77
CA GLY A 60 13.91 16.34 9.86
C GLY A 60 13.51 15.54 8.64
N THR A 61 14.15 15.89 7.52
CA THR A 61 14.31 15.14 6.27
C THR A 61 15.49 14.14 6.35
N GLU A 62 15.77 13.61 7.54
CA GLU A 62 16.86 12.66 7.81
C GLU A 62 16.40 11.55 8.75
N GLU A 63 16.98 10.36 8.57
CA GLU A 63 16.60 9.09 9.18
C GLU A 63 16.52 9.17 10.71
N GLY A 64 15.35 8.82 11.27
CA GLY A 64 15.14 8.70 12.72
C GLY A 64 14.42 9.87 13.40
N LYS A 65 13.63 10.67 12.67
CA LYS A 65 12.83 11.78 13.22
C LYS A 65 11.32 11.46 13.25
N ALA A 66 10.62 12.05 14.23
CA ALA A 66 9.27 11.65 14.65
C ALA A 66 8.12 11.90 13.65
N LEU A 67 8.34 12.65 12.56
CA LEU A 67 7.28 12.99 11.59
C LEU A 67 7.25 12.13 10.32
N GLU A 68 8.21 11.21 10.13
CA GLU A 68 8.32 10.45 8.88
C GLU A 68 7.26 9.35 8.79
N GLY A 69 6.96 8.65 9.88
CA GLY A 69 6.05 7.50 9.86
C GLY A 69 4.62 7.85 9.40
N MET A 70 4.03 8.93 9.91
CA MET A 70 2.64 9.29 9.55
C MET A 70 2.50 9.79 8.11
N MET A 71 3.43 10.63 7.64
CA MET A 71 3.37 11.13 6.26
C MET A 71 3.71 10.02 5.25
N LEU A 72 4.70 9.18 5.55
CA LEU A 72 5.03 7.98 4.78
C LEU A 72 3.82 7.04 4.70
N ALA A 73 3.20 6.71 5.82
CA ALA A 73 2.01 5.85 5.85
C ALA A 73 0.86 6.43 5.01
N ARG A 74 0.65 7.76 5.06
CA ARG A 74 -0.36 8.42 4.22
C ARG A 74 -0.05 8.34 2.72
N ILE A 75 1.22 8.49 2.31
CA ILE A 75 1.64 8.31 0.91
C ILE A 75 1.28 6.90 0.43
N PHE A 76 1.45 5.90 1.28
CA PHE A 76 1.07 4.50 1.01
C PHE A 76 -0.43 4.20 1.18
N GLY A 77 -1.28 5.20 1.39
CA GLY A 77 -2.73 5.02 1.60
C GLY A 77 -3.08 4.24 2.88
N CYS A 78 -2.19 4.28 3.88
CA CYS A 78 -2.36 3.66 5.19
C CYS A 78 -2.77 4.71 6.24
N VAL A 79 -3.37 4.25 7.34
CA VAL A 79 -3.88 5.11 8.43
C VAL A 79 -2.73 5.75 9.22
N GLY A 80 -1.64 5.01 9.44
CA GLY A 80 -0.48 5.47 10.17
C GLY A 80 0.65 4.45 10.16
N TYR A 81 1.80 4.82 10.73
CA TYR A 81 2.92 3.91 10.93
C TYR A 81 2.82 3.26 12.31
N GLY A 82 2.80 1.93 12.33
CA GLY A 82 2.67 1.11 13.52
C GLY A 82 4.01 0.58 14.05
N GLY A 83 5.16 1.02 13.54
CA GLY A 83 6.46 0.52 14.01
C GLY A 83 6.83 -0.83 13.41
N ASP A 84 7.64 -1.61 14.13
CA ASP A 84 8.18 -2.87 13.61
C ASP A 84 7.19 -4.03 13.77
N ILE A 85 7.16 -4.95 12.80
CA ILE A 85 6.36 -6.18 12.89
C ILE A 85 6.83 -7.02 14.08
N GLN A 86 8.14 -7.08 14.32
CA GLN A 86 8.74 -7.90 15.39
C GLN A 86 8.37 -7.43 16.82
N GLU A 87 7.78 -6.26 17.01
CA GLU A 87 7.29 -5.85 18.32
C GLU A 87 6.10 -6.72 18.75
N PRO A 88 6.15 -7.40 19.91
CA PRO A 88 5.07 -8.27 20.39
C PRO A 88 3.89 -7.43 20.90
N ARG A 89 3.06 -6.95 19.97
CA ARG A 89 1.88 -6.12 20.24
C ARG A 89 0.81 -6.36 19.18
N VAL A 90 -0.40 -5.90 19.47
CA VAL A 90 -1.50 -5.88 18.51
C VAL A 90 -1.15 -4.96 17.33
N LYS A 91 -1.38 -5.46 16.12
CA LYS A 91 -1.22 -4.76 14.85
C LYS A 91 -2.59 -4.29 14.36
N ASP A 92 -2.72 -3.00 14.15
CA ASP A 92 -3.95 -2.35 13.73
C ASP A 92 -4.15 -2.50 12.21
N VAL A 93 -5.40 -2.71 11.81
CA VAL A 93 -5.76 -2.87 10.40
C VAL A 93 -5.49 -1.57 9.64
N ASN A 94 -4.98 -1.69 8.41
CA ASN A 94 -4.59 -0.56 7.55
C ASN A 94 -3.43 0.31 8.07
N TYR A 95 -2.71 -0.11 9.11
CA TYR A 95 -1.45 0.51 9.50
C TYR A 95 -0.27 -0.10 8.74
N LEU A 96 0.77 0.71 8.56
CA LEU A 96 2.02 0.35 7.91
C LEU A 96 3.04 -0.10 8.96
N TYR A 97 3.67 -1.25 8.74
CA TYR A 97 4.67 -1.82 9.63
C TYR A 97 5.96 -2.12 8.87
N TYR A 98 7.10 -1.89 9.50
CA TYR A 98 8.40 -2.27 8.95
C TYR A 98 8.79 -3.67 9.41
N ASP A 99 9.20 -4.51 8.47
CA ASP A 99 9.83 -5.80 8.80
C ASP A 99 11.35 -5.63 8.76
N ARG A 100 12.00 -5.72 9.92
CA ARG A 100 13.46 -5.59 10.02
C ARG A 100 14.22 -6.72 9.33
N ASN A 101 13.61 -7.89 9.21
CA ASN A 101 14.25 -9.05 8.60
C ASN A 101 14.31 -8.91 7.08
N THR A 102 13.17 -8.57 6.47
CA THR A 102 13.09 -8.41 5.00
C THR A 102 13.43 -7.00 4.54
N ARG A 103 13.53 -6.03 5.46
CA ARG A 103 13.68 -4.60 5.19
C ARG A 103 12.59 -4.04 4.27
N LYS A 104 11.35 -4.50 4.45
CA LYS A 104 10.19 -4.11 3.63
C LYS A 104 9.10 -3.49 4.49
N MET A 105 8.27 -2.65 3.88
CA MET A 105 7.07 -2.09 4.49
C MET A 105 5.87 -2.97 4.15
N TYR A 106 5.04 -3.26 5.14
CA TYR A 106 3.83 -4.06 5.01
C TYR A 106 2.62 -3.31 5.54
N LYS A 107 1.53 -3.34 4.77
CA LYS A 107 0.22 -2.93 5.26
C LYS A 107 -0.45 -4.12 5.96
N CYS A 108 -0.96 -3.88 7.16
CA CYS A 108 -1.74 -4.85 7.92
C CYS A 108 -3.16 -4.96 7.33
N LEU A 109 -3.60 -6.18 7.01
CA LEU A 109 -4.91 -6.50 6.44
C LEU A 109 -5.93 -6.87 7.51
N ASN A 110 -5.49 -7.61 8.53
CA ASN A 110 -6.33 -8.14 9.59
C ASN A 110 -5.66 -7.89 10.95
N GLN A 111 -6.45 -7.58 11.97
CA GLN A 111 -5.92 -7.37 13.32
C GLN A 111 -5.28 -8.65 13.83
N ASN A 112 -4.02 -8.58 14.24
CA ASN A 112 -3.23 -9.73 14.66
C ASN A 112 -2.14 -9.31 15.66
N SER A 113 -1.33 -10.26 16.12
CA SER A 113 -0.15 -10.00 16.97
C SER A 113 1.08 -10.76 16.48
N ASP A 114 1.16 -11.00 15.17
CA ASP A 114 2.25 -11.74 14.55
C ASP A 114 3.54 -10.92 14.60
N VAL A 115 4.66 -11.61 14.84
CA VAL A 115 6.02 -11.02 14.88
C VAL A 115 6.79 -11.18 13.57
N SER A 116 6.12 -11.66 12.52
CA SER A 116 6.66 -11.85 11.18
C SER A 116 5.57 -11.64 10.13
N ALA A 117 5.91 -11.05 8.98
CA ALA A 117 4.96 -10.86 7.89
C ALA A 117 4.52 -12.21 7.29
N ASN A 118 3.22 -12.33 7.00
CA ASN A 118 2.63 -13.46 6.30
C ASN A 118 1.52 -12.97 5.37
N VAL A 119 1.17 -13.78 4.37
CA VAL A 119 0.21 -13.41 3.32
C VAL A 119 -1.23 -13.29 3.80
N ALA A 120 -1.59 -13.87 4.95
CA ALA A 120 -2.95 -13.79 5.49
C ALA A 120 -3.21 -12.44 6.17
N ASN A 121 -2.20 -11.89 6.84
CA ASN A 121 -2.34 -10.71 7.68
C ASN A 121 -1.62 -9.47 7.14
N PHE A 122 -0.71 -9.61 6.17
CA PHE A 122 0.12 -8.52 5.68
C PHE A 122 0.26 -8.53 4.16
N ILE A 123 0.38 -7.32 3.58
CA ILE A 123 0.69 -7.13 2.17
C ILE A 123 1.91 -6.21 2.00
N PRO A 124 2.94 -6.62 1.25
CA PRO A 124 4.10 -5.77 1.03
C PRO A 124 3.75 -4.59 0.11
N LEU A 125 4.27 -3.42 0.43
CA LEU A 125 4.11 -2.19 -0.37
C LEU A 125 5.44 -1.69 -0.97
N ASP A 126 6.46 -2.55 -1.05
CA ASP A 126 7.73 -2.19 -1.68
C ASP A 126 7.64 -2.19 -3.21
N ASN A 127 8.45 -1.34 -3.84
CA ASN A 127 8.47 -1.16 -5.29
C ASN A 127 8.76 -2.46 -6.06
N ASN A 128 9.57 -3.37 -5.52
CA ASN A 128 9.86 -4.64 -6.18
C ASN A 128 8.64 -5.56 -6.16
N SER A 129 7.95 -5.67 -5.03
CA SER A 129 6.70 -6.44 -4.94
C SER A 129 5.58 -5.84 -5.82
N LEU A 130 5.52 -4.51 -5.94
CA LEU A 130 4.59 -3.84 -6.86
C LEU A 130 4.96 -4.08 -8.32
N LEU A 131 6.24 -4.00 -8.67
CA LEU A 131 6.76 -4.30 -9.99
C LEU A 131 6.45 -5.73 -10.38
N GLU A 132 6.70 -6.70 -9.52
CA GLU A 132 6.42 -8.12 -9.78
C GLU A 132 4.91 -8.36 -10.04
N ARG A 133 4.03 -7.69 -9.29
CA ARG A 133 2.58 -7.74 -9.54
C ARG A 133 2.20 -7.13 -10.90
N LEU A 134 2.86 -6.06 -11.30
CA LEU A 134 2.64 -5.39 -12.57
C LEU A 134 3.18 -6.22 -13.74
N GLU A 135 4.39 -6.78 -13.62
CA GLU A 135 5.00 -7.67 -14.60
C GLU A 135 4.18 -8.94 -14.81
N ASN A 136 3.56 -9.47 -13.74
CA ASN A 136 2.60 -10.56 -13.88
C ASN A 136 1.39 -10.20 -14.78
N LEU A 137 0.95 -8.93 -14.80
CA LEU A 137 -0.07 -8.45 -15.76
C LEU A 137 0.47 -8.31 -17.19
N SER A 138 1.79 -8.16 -17.35
CA SER A 138 2.47 -8.09 -18.65
C SER A 138 2.63 -9.45 -19.34
N THR A 139 2.37 -10.57 -18.65
CA THR A 139 2.40 -11.90 -19.27
C THR A 139 1.23 -12.05 -20.24
N PHE A 140 1.51 -11.95 -21.54
CA PHE A 140 0.51 -12.01 -22.59
C PHE A 140 0.55 -13.37 -23.28
N LYS A 141 -0.54 -14.14 -23.16
CA LYS A 141 -0.73 -15.39 -23.90
C LYS A 141 -1.99 -15.30 -24.75
N ILE A 142 -1.88 -15.70 -26.01
CA ILE A 142 -3.02 -15.87 -26.92
C ILE A 142 -3.21 -17.36 -27.19
N GLN A 143 -4.44 -17.83 -27.04
CA GLN A 143 -4.84 -19.18 -27.44
C GLN A 143 -6.11 -19.11 -28.28
N GLU A 144 -6.17 -19.89 -29.35
CA GLU A 144 -7.39 -20.10 -30.13
C GLU A 144 -7.99 -21.46 -29.81
N LEU A 145 -9.30 -21.48 -29.56
CA LEU A 145 -10.08 -22.69 -29.37
C LEU A 145 -11.31 -22.68 -30.29
N TYR A 146 -11.86 -23.85 -30.54
CA TYR A 146 -12.98 -24.04 -31.45
C TYR A 146 -14.12 -24.77 -30.74
N SER A 147 -15.35 -24.35 -31.04
CA SER A 147 -16.54 -24.95 -30.46
C SER A 147 -16.92 -26.29 -31.09
N THR A 148 -17.65 -27.08 -30.32
CA THR A 148 -18.43 -28.24 -30.75
C THR A 148 -19.91 -28.01 -30.38
N PRO A 149 -20.85 -28.12 -31.33
CA PRO A 149 -20.64 -28.22 -32.79
C PRO A 149 -19.91 -27.00 -33.36
N THR A 150 -19.30 -27.17 -34.54
CA THR A 150 -18.57 -26.10 -35.23
C THR A 150 -19.47 -24.89 -35.48
N GLY A 151 -19.01 -23.71 -35.09
CA GLY A 151 -19.71 -22.45 -35.39
C GLY A 151 -19.10 -21.22 -34.75
N VAL A 152 -18.30 -21.41 -33.70
CA VAL A 152 -17.62 -20.34 -32.95
C VAL A 152 -16.14 -20.64 -32.78
N LYS A 153 -15.31 -19.63 -33.06
CA LYS A 153 -13.90 -19.56 -32.67
C LYS A 153 -13.78 -18.68 -31.42
N PHE A 154 -13.07 -19.16 -30.42
CA PHE A 154 -12.72 -18.41 -29.22
C PHE A 154 -11.26 -18.00 -29.28
N THR A 155 -10.98 -16.71 -29.07
CA THR A 155 -9.62 -16.20 -28.87
C THR A 155 -9.50 -15.76 -27.42
N ILE A 156 -8.61 -16.41 -26.69
CA ILE A 156 -8.35 -16.17 -25.27
C ILE A 156 -7.10 -15.31 -25.15
N PHE A 157 -7.23 -14.19 -24.46
CA PHE A 157 -6.14 -13.33 -24.06
C PHE A 157 -5.98 -13.41 -22.55
N GLN A 158 -4.86 -13.96 -22.10
CA GLN A 158 -4.50 -14.01 -20.69
C GLN A 158 -3.50 -12.90 -20.39
N TYR A 159 -3.81 -12.10 -19.37
CA TYR A 159 -2.99 -11.04 -18.78
C TYR A 159 -2.87 -11.29 -17.27
N GLY A 160 -1.91 -12.13 -16.87
CA GLY A 160 -1.82 -12.61 -15.48
C GLY A 160 -3.08 -13.38 -15.07
N SER A 161 -3.83 -12.85 -14.09
CA SER A 161 -5.11 -13.41 -13.63
C SER A 161 -6.32 -12.93 -14.43
N LEU A 162 -6.20 -11.85 -15.22
CA LEU A 162 -7.26 -11.34 -16.07
C LEU A 162 -7.35 -12.18 -17.36
N ILE A 163 -8.54 -12.69 -17.65
CA ILE A 163 -8.82 -13.46 -18.86
C ILE A 163 -9.88 -12.72 -19.68
N LEU A 164 -9.53 -12.34 -20.91
CA LEU A 164 -10.44 -11.80 -21.91
C LEU A 164 -10.68 -12.87 -22.96
N ILE A 165 -11.93 -13.16 -23.28
CA ILE A 165 -12.28 -14.17 -24.28
C ILE A 165 -13.18 -13.50 -25.31
N ALA A 166 -12.73 -13.53 -26.57
CA ALA A 166 -13.51 -13.08 -27.70
C ALA A 166 -14.08 -14.29 -28.45
N ALA A 167 -15.37 -14.25 -28.76
CA ALA A 167 -16.09 -15.26 -29.52
C ALA A 167 -16.49 -14.69 -30.89
N TYR A 168 -16.11 -15.38 -31.95
CA TYR A 168 -16.38 -15.01 -33.35
C TYR A 168 -17.11 -16.13 -34.06
N THR A 169 -17.99 -15.82 -35.01
CA THR A 169 -18.48 -16.83 -35.96
C THR A 169 -17.32 -17.48 -36.71
N HIS A 170 -17.39 -18.79 -36.90
CA HIS A 170 -16.38 -19.56 -37.62
C HIS A 170 -17.02 -20.64 -38.48
N LEU A 171 -16.77 -20.59 -39.79
CA LEU A 171 -17.25 -21.54 -40.82
C LEU A 171 -18.78 -21.70 -40.92
N VAL A 172 -19.54 -20.82 -40.28
CA VAL A 172 -21.01 -20.77 -40.34
C VAL A 172 -21.47 -19.32 -40.52
N GLU A 173 -22.62 -19.14 -41.18
CA GLU A 173 -23.24 -17.83 -41.36
C GLU A 173 -24.20 -17.47 -40.22
N THR A 174 -24.78 -18.47 -39.56
CA THR A 174 -25.75 -18.31 -38.48
C THR A 174 -25.52 -19.36 -37.39
N LEU A 175 -25.81 -18.96 -36.15
CA LEU A 175 -26.01 -19.87 -35.04
C LEU A 175 -27.51 -20.00 -34.80
N GLU A 176 -28.02 -21.19 -35.07
CA GLU A 176 -29.44 -21.50 -34.94
C GLU A 176 -29.89 -21.50 -33.47
N TYR A 177 -31.14 -21.10 -33.26
CA TYR A 177 -31.74 -21.15 -31.94
C TYR A 177 -31.84 -22.60 -31.44
N GLY A 178 -31.54 -22.81 -30.16
CA GLY A 178 -31.52 -24.14 -29.54
C GLY A 178 -30.20 -24.90 -29.72
N VAL A 179 -29.28 -24.44 -30.58
CA VAL A 179 -27.93 -25.00 -30.70
C VAL A 179 -26.98 -24.27 -29.76
N GLU A 180 -26.30 -25.03 -28.89
CA GLU A 180 -25.28 -24.49 -28.00
C GLU A 180 -23.88 -24.87 -28.52
N CYS A 181 -23.11 -23.88 -28.99
CA CYS A 181 -21.71 -24.07 -29.34
C CYS A 181 -20.86 -24.03 -28.07
N LYS A 182 -20.23 -25.16 -27.73
CA LYS A 182 -19.49 -25.34 -26.47
C LYS A 182 -18.01 -25.55 -26.71
N CYS A 183 -17.17 -25.08 -25.79
CA CYS A 183 -15.74 -25.33 -25.81
C CYS A 183 -15.21 -25.39 -24.37
N ASP A 184 -14.44 -26.43 -24.05
CA ASP A 184 -13.78 -26.54 -22.76
C ASP A 184 -12.63 -25.53 -22.68
N LEU A 185 -12.66 -24.68 -21.66
CA LEU A 185 -11.62 -23.73 -21.36
C LEU A 185 -10.56 -24.42 -20.48
N PRO A 186 -9.29 -24.54 -20.92
CA PRO A 186 -8.22 -25.16 -20.14
C PRO A 186 -7.69 -24.24 -19.03
N LEU A 187 -8.57 -23.40 -18.44
CA LEU A 187 -8.27 -22.46 -17.36
C LEU A 187 -9.38 -22.53 -16.31
N ASN A 188 -9.01 -22.42 -15.04
CA ASN A 188 -9.97 -22.40 -13.94
C ASN A 188 -10.39 -20.96 -13.63
N CYS A 189 -11.55 -20.56 -14.12
CA CYS A 189 -12.02 -19.17 -14.04
C CYS A 189 -13.32 -19.03 -13.25
N TYR A 190 -13.62 -17.81 -12.81
CA TYR A 190 -14.95 -17.48 -12.29
C TYR A 190 -16.00 -17.54 -13.40
N ASN A 191 -17.19 -18.02 -13.05
CA ASN A 191 -18.33 -18.07 -13.98
C ASN A 191 -18.79 -16.64 -14.29
N THR A 192 -19.17 -16.39 -15.55
CA THR A 192 -19.65 -15.07 -15.99
C THR A 192 -20.47 -15.22 -17.27
N ALA A 193 -21.20 -14.19 -17.66
CA ALA A 193 -21.99 -14.17 -18.87
C ALA A 193 -22.09 -12.75 -19.44
N THR A 194 -22.26 -12.67 -20.76
CA THR A 194 -22.49 -11.42 -21.49
C THR A 194 -23.53 -11.65 -22.60
N ALA A 195 -24.07 -10.56 -23.13
CA ALA A 195 -24.86 -10.57 -24.35
C ALA A 195 -23.96 -10.43 -25.58
N ILE A 196 -24.41 -10.99 -26.70
CA ILE A 196 -23.82 -10.81 -28.01
C ILE A 196 -24.83 -10.10 -28.90
N THR A 197 -24.40 -9.05 -29.58
CA THR A 197 -25.16 -8.45 -30.68
C THR A 197 -24.53 -8.92 -31.99
N GLY A 198 -25.34 -9.56 -32.84
CA GLY A 198 -24.96 -9.89 -34.21
C GLY A 198 -25.58 -8.93 -35.20
N ASN A 199 -25.31 -9.16 -36.47
CA ASN A 199 -25.85 -8.35 -37.56
C ASN A 199 -27.38 -8.42 -37.62
N ASN A 200 -27.98 -7.42 -38.27
CA ASN A 200 -29.41 -7.34 -38.57
C ASN A 200 -30.31 -7.48 -37.33
N GLY A 201 -29.84 -6.99 -36.18
CA GLY A 201 -30.59 -7.07 -34.90
C GLY A 201 -30.63 -8.46 -34.30
N SER A 202 -29.84 -9.41 -34.79
CA SER A 202 -29.71 -10.73 -34.16
C SER A 202 -28.99 -10.63 -32.81
N SER A 203 -29.31 -11.56 -31.91
CA SER A 203 -28.77 -11.56 -30.55
C SER A 203 -28.43 -12.96 -30.09
N GLY A 204 -27.48 -13.03 -29.15
CA GLY A 204 -27.14 -14.26 -28.46
C GLY A 204 -26.58 -14.02 -27.08
N GLN A 205 -26.23 -15.12 -26.44
CA GLN A 205 -25.62 -15.14 -25.12
C GLN A 205 -24.27 -15.82 -25.20
N PHE A 206 -23.26 -15.23 -24.54
CA PHE A 206 -21.97 -15.87 -24.30
C PHE A 206 -21.81 -16.10 -22.80
N LYS A 207 -21.61 -17.35 -22.39
CA LYS A 207 -21.45 -17.73 -20.99
C LYS A 207 -20.18 -18.53 -20.80
N LEU A 208 -19.53 -18.31 -19.66
CA LEU A 208 -18.53 -19.21 -19.08
C LEU A 208 -19.13 -19.84 -17.83
N SER A 209 -19.27 -21.16 -17.82
CA SER A 209 -19.87 -21.91 -16.73
C SER A 209 -19.08 -23.19 -16.49
N ASN A 210 -18.53 -23.36 -15.29
CA ASN A 210 -17.74 -24.55 -14.92
C ASN A 210 -16.60 -24.83 -15.92
N ASN A 211 -15.87 -23.77 -16.30
CA ASN A 211 -14.80 -23.81 -17.31
C ASN A 211 -15.26 -24.27 -18.70
N VAL A 212 -16.55 -24.18 -19.02
CA VAL A 212 -17.08 -24.40 -20.37
C VAL A 212 -17.58 -23.07 -20.94
N LEU A 213 -17.04 -22.69 -22.09
CA LEU A 213 -17.51 -21.59 -22.92
C LEU A 213 -18.73 -22.05 -23.71
N ILE A 214 -19.80 -21.25 -23.68
CA ILE A 214 -21.07 -21.57 -24.33
C ILE A 214 -21.56 -20.33 -25.06
N VAL A 215 -21.79 -20.46 -26.37
CA VAL A 215 -22.43 -19.43 -27.18
C VAL A 215 -23.70 -19.99 -27.80
N LYS A 216 -24.78 -19.22 -27.74
CA LYS A 216 -26.06 -19.59 -28.36
C LYS A 216 -26.85 -18.37 -28.81
N SER A 217 -27.68 -18.55 -29.84
CA SER A 217 -28.68 -17.56 -30.22
C SER A 217 -29.80 -17.49 -29.17
N THR A 218 -30.35 -16.29 -28.97
CA THR A 218 -31.43 -16.03 -28.02
C THR A 218 -32.80 -15.88 -28.67
N ASN A 219 -32.89 -15.84 -30.01
CA ASN A 219 -34.14 -15.61 -30.73
C ASN A 219 -34.36 -16.67 -31.82
N SER A 220 -35.50 -17.37 -31.76
CA SER A 220 -35.87 -18.42 -32.73
C SER A 220 -36.27 -17.89 -34.11
N GLN A 221 -36.70 -16.63 -34.21
CA GLN A 221 -37.06 -15.98 -35.48
C GLN A 221 -35.85 -15.31 -36.15
N VAL A 222 -34.85 -14.93 -35.35
CA VAL A 222 -33.67 -14.19 -35.81
C VAL A 222 -32.42 -14.87 -35.23
N PRO A 223 -31.91 -15.95 -35.89
CA PRO A 223 -30.72 -16.65 -35.43
C PRO A 223 -29.53 -15.69 -35.39
N LEU A 224 -28.55 -15.98 -34.53
CA LEU A 224 -27.40 -15.10 -34.34
C LEU A 224 -26.54 -15.13 -35.61
N ARG A 225 -26.52 -14.02 -36.35
CA ARG A 225 -25.87 -13.92 -37.67
C ARG A 225 -24.40 -13.54 -37.58
N ASN A 226 -23.64 -13.95 -38.61
CA ASN A 226 -22.20 -13.74 -38.72
C ASN A 226 -21.75 -12.28 -38.66
N THR A 227 -20.44 -12.15 -38.44
CA THR A 227 -19.70 -10.95 -38.00
C THR A 227 -20.09 -10.41 -36.62
N PHE A 228 -20.67 -11.24 -35.76
CA PHE A 228 -20.75 -10.89 -34.35
C PHE A 228 -19.37 -11.04 -33.67
N MET A 229 -19.14 -10.23 -32.65
CA MET A 229 -18.04 -10.37 -31.71
C MET A 229 -18.61 -10.34 -30.29
N GLY A 230 -18.61 -11.49 -29.62
CA GLY A 230 -18.94 -11.59 -28.19
C GLY A 230 -17.66 -11.40 -27.36
N GLN A 231 -17.70 -10.58 -26.31
CA GLN A 231 -16.55 -10.37 -25.42
C GLN A 231 -16.91 -10.68 -23.98
N LEU A 232 -16.14 -11.56 -23.36
CA LEU A 232 -16.34 -12.01 -22.00
C LEU A 232 -15.07 -11.79 -21.19
N THR A 233 -15.20 -11.12 -20.05
CA THR A 233 -14.11 -10.85 -19.11
C THR A 233 -14.31 -11.66 -17.84
N THR A 234 -13.27 -12.36 -17.41
CA THR A 234 -13.25 -13.11 -16.15
C THR A 234 -11.86 -13.07 -15.52
N PHE A 235 -11.72 -13.69 -14.34
CA PHE A 235 -10.47 -13.87 -13.65
C PHE A 235 -10.21 -15.36 -13.36
N LEU A 236 -8.93 -15.73 -13.29
CA LEU A 236 -8.52 -17.01 -12.70
C LEU A 236 -8.97 -17.09 -11.24
N LYS A 237 -9.38 -18.29 -10.82
CA LYS A 237 -9.73 -18.59 -9.42
C LYS A 237 -8.51 -18.74 -8.53
#